data_AF-A0A520XBC3-F1
#
_entry.id   AF-A0A520XBC3-F1
#
_cell.length_a   1.000
_cell.length_b   1.000
_cell.length_c   1.000
_cell.angle_alpha   90.00
_cell.angle_beta   90.00
_cell.angle_gamma   90.00
#
_symmetry.space_group_name_H-M   'P 1'
#
loop_
_entity.id
_entity.type
_entity.pdbx_description
1 polymer ?
#
loop_
_entity_poly.entity_id
_entity_poly.type
_entity_poly.pdbx_seq_one_letter_code
_entity_poly.pdbx_strand_id
1 'polypeptide(L)'
;MTTLNRRQARTLSGYVLKLLEYPRWLIDREVDFTDCRFQGRFQPAETRCTHCHFGPACRWLNQHREEPTAATPLPELVEALQTAVTYLRTESPATSCHPRRCDCDTCLWLHEASAFLRTHRHKT
;
A
#
# COMPACT_ATOMS: atom_id res chain seq x y z
N MET A 1 4.00 -7.97 -26.53
CA MET A 1 4.49 -6.63 -26.17
C MET A 1 3.51 -5.58 -26.65
N THR A 2 2.53 -5.20 -25.83
CA THR A 2 1.61 -4.11 -26.18
C THR A 2 2.14 -2.85 -25.52
N THR A 3 2.77 -2.00 -26.30
CA THR A 3 3.20 -0.66 -25.87
C THR A 3 1.97 0.14 -25.45
N LEU A 4 1.79 0.32 -24.15
CA LEU A 4 0.78 1.24 -23.63
C LEU A 4 1.06 2.64 -24.21
N ASN A 5 0.05 3.27 -24.81
CA ASN A 5 0.19 4.65 -25.24
C ASN A 5 0.44 5.53 -24.00
N ARG A 6 1.35 6.51 -24.11
CA ARG A 6 1.72 7.44 -23.03
C ARG A 6 0.52 8.07 -22.30
N ARG A 7 -0.60 8.29 -23.00
CA ARG A 7 -1.84 8.79 -22.39
C ARG A 7 -2.49 7.76 -21.46
N GLN A 8 -2.58 6.50 -21.89
CA GLN A 8 -3.13 5.41 -21.09
C GLN A 8 -2.26 5.12 -19.86
N ALA A 9 -0.93 5.14 -20.02
CA ALA A 9 0.01 4.97 -18.91
C ALA A 9 -0.17 6.06 -17.84
N ARG A 10 -0.34 7.33 -18.23
CA ARG A 10 -0.60 8.44 -17.29
C ARG A 10 -1.93 8.29 -16.53
N THR A 11 -2.99 7.88 -17.21
CA THR A 11 -4.30 7.66 -16.56
C THR A 11 -4.23 6.51 -15.56
N LEU A 12 -3.53 5.42 -15.91
CA LEU A 12 -3.31 4.29 -15.01
C LEU A 12 -2.45 4.68 -13.81
N SER A 13 -1.34 5.38 -14.02
CA SER A 13 -0.51 5.88 -12.92
C SER A 13 -1.30 6.78 -11.96
N GLY A 14 -2.09 7.72 -12.49
CA GLY A 14 -2.94 8.58 -11.67
C GLY A 14 -3.97 7.82 -10.84
N TYR A 15 -4.55 6.75 -11.39
CA TYR A 15 -5.47 5.90 -10.65
C TYR A 15 -4.78 5.09 -9.55
N VAL A 16 -3.60 4.53 -9.81
CA VAL A 16 -2.84 3.81 -8.76
C VAL A 16 -2.39 4.73 -7.65
N LEU A 17 -1.96 5.95 -7.98
CA LEU A 17 -1.63 6.97 -6.99
C LEU A 17 -2.81 7.23 -6.05
N LYS A 18 -4.01 7.43 -6.61
CA LYS A 18 -5.24 7.59 -5.82
C LYS A 18 -5.51 6.37 -4.92
N LEU A 19 -5.31 5.16 -5.42
CA LEU A 19 -5.47 3.94 -4.61
C LEU A 19 -4.45 3.87 -3.47
N LEU A 20 -3.26 4.45 -3.60
CA LEU A 20 -2.24 4.47 -2.56
C LEU A 20 -2.50 5.51 -1.45
N GLU A 21 -3.44 6.44 -1.63
CA GLU A 21 -3.81 7.44 -0.62
C GLU A 21 -4.45 6.78 0.61
N TYR A 22 -5.33 5.81 0.41
CA TYR A 22 -6.04 5.13 1.50
C TYR A 22 -5.12 4.37 2.48
N PRO A 23 -4.25 3.44 2.04
CA PRO A 23 -3.37 2.72 2.97
C PRO A 23 -2.40 3.66 3.69
N ARG A 24 -1.99 4.77 3.05
CA ARG A 24 -1.21 5.82 3.73
C ARG A 24 -2.00 6.45 4.88
N TRP A 25 -3.19 6.95 4.57
CA TRP A 25 -4.07 7.57 5.57
C TRP A 25 -4.38 6.61 6.71
N LEU A 26 -4.67 5.34 6.38
CA LEU A 26 -5.00 4.33 7.39
C LEU A 26 -3.81 4.09 8.33
N ILE A 27 -2.61 3.91 7.79
CA ILE A 27 -1.42 3.66 8.62
C ILE A 27 -1.07 4.89 9.45
N ASP A 28 -1.13 6.09 8.88
CA ASP A 28 -0.86 7.34 9.61
C ASP A 28 -1.85 7.58 10.76
N ARG A 29 -3.12 7.16 10.56
CA ARG A 29 -4.18 7.34 11.56
C ARG A 29 -4.26 6.22 12.59
N GLU A 30 -4.10 4.97 12.17
CA GLU A 30 -4.34 3.79 13.01
C GLU A 30 -3.08 3.25 13.68
N VAL A 31 -1.89 3.55 13.13
CA VAL A 31 -0.63 3.15 13.76
C VAL A 31 -0.11 4.28 14.62
N ASP A 32 -0.35 4.16 15.92
CA ASP A 32 0.20 5.10 16.90
C ASP A 32 1.71 4.89 17.06
N PHE A 33 2.49 5.76 16.43
CA PHE A 33 3.95 5.79 16.53
C PHE A 33 4.46 6.61 17.72
N THR A 34 3.60 7.08 18.63
CA THR A 34 3.98 7.92 19.78
C THR A 34 5.08 7.27 20.62
N ASP A 35 4.99 5.96 20.84
CA ASP A 35 5.98 5.19 21.60
C ASP A 35 7.13 4.62 20.73
N CYS A 36 7.14 4.92 19.42
CA CYS A 36 8.21 4.52 18.52
C CYS A 36 9.34 5.54 18.56
N ARG A 37 10.53 5.14 19.07
CA ARG A 37 11.76 5.96 19.04
C ARG A 37 12.09 6.53 17.66
N PHE A 38 11.72 5.81 16.60
CA PHE A 38 11.99 6.21 15.22
C PHE A 38 10.78 6.80 14.50
N GLN A 39 9.64 7.00 15.18
CA GLN A 39 8.44 7.64 14.64
C GLN A 39 8.02 7.06 13.28
N GLY A 40 7.87 5.73 13.21
CA GLY A 40 7.51 5.02 11.98
C GLY A 40 8.66 4.83 10.98
N ARG A 41 9.86 5.34 11.26
CA ARG A 41 11.06 5.13 10.42
C ARG A 41 11.74 3.82 10.80
N PHE A 42 11.46 2.76 10.06
CA PHE A 42 12.29 1.55 9.99
C PHE A 42 13.78 1.88 9.80
N GLN A 43 14.60 1.37 10.72
CA GLN A 43 16.05 1.42 10.67
C GLN A 43 16.60 -0.01 10.54
N PRO A 44 17.13 -0.41 9.37
CA PRO A 44 17.58 -1.80 9.17
C PRO A 44 18.78 -2.18 10.05
N ALA A 45 19.59 -1.21 10.44
CA ALA A 45 20.74 -1.40 11.34
C ALA A 45 20.34 -1.59 12.81
N GLU A 46 19.07 -1.37 13.15
CA GLU A 46 18.58 -1.42 14.52
C GLU A 46 17.79 -2.69 14.78
N THR A 47 18.32 -3.58 15.62
CA THR A 47 17.69 -4.85 16.02
C THR A 47 16.30 -4.65 16.63
N ARG A 48 16.05 -3.48 17.23
CA ARG A 48 14.71 -3.13 17.71
C ARG A 48 13.68 -3.00 16.59
N CYS A 49 14.07 -2.49 15.41
CA CYS A 49 13.17 -2.36 14.27
C CYS A 49 12.88 -3.71 13.60
N THR A 50 13.79 -4.68 13.65
CA THR A 50 13.59 -6.01 13.05
C THR A 50 12.57 -6.85 13.81
N HIS A 51 12.48 -6.69 15.14
CA HIS A 51 11.56 -7.44 16.01
C HIS A 51 10.37 -6.60 16.53
N CYS A 52 10.23 -5.35 16.08
CA CYS A 52 9.13 -4.49 16.50
C CYS A 52 7.79 -4.97 15.92
N HIS A 53 6.72 -4.92 16.72
CA HIS A 53 5.34 -5.17 16.25
C HIS A 53 4.93 -4.22 15.11
N PHE A 54 5.43 -2.97 15.11
CA PHE A 54 5.22 -2.01 14.03
C PHE A 54 6.08 -2.26 12.78
N GLY A 55 6.98 -3.25 12.80
CA GLY A 55 7.98 -3.50 11.76
C GLY A 55 7.42 -3.53 10.32
N PRO A 56 6.33 -4.26 10.04
CA PRO A 56 5.71 -4.27 8.70
C PRO A 56 5.20 -2.89 8.25
N ALA A 57 4.52 -2.15 9.14
CA ALA A 57 4.01 -0.81 8.86
C ALA A 57 5.15 0.18 8.59
N CYS A 58 6.19 0.16 9.44
CA CYS A 58 7.39 1.00 9.30
C CYS A 58 8.16 0.70 8.01
N ARG A 59 8.21 -0.57 7.58
CA ARG A 59 8.85 -0.97 6.31
C ARG A 59 8.06 -0.46 5.12
N TRP A 60 6.74 -0.63 5.14
CA TRP A 60 5.85 -0.12 4.10
C TRP A 60 5.95 1.41 3.98
N LEU A 61 5.85 2.12 5.11
CA LEU A 61 5.99 3.58 5.14
C LEU A 61 7.36 4.07 4.68
N ASN A 62 8.45 3.34 4.94
CA ASN A 62 9.75 3.76 4.43
C ASN A 62 9.92 3.51 2.94
N GLN A 63 9.47 2.35 2.46
CA GLN A 63 9.49 2.02 1.04
C GLN A 63 8.63 3.01 0.23
N HIS A 64 7.65 3.63 0.88
CA HIS A 64 6.74 4.60 0.29
C HIS A 64 6.76 5.93 1.07
N ARG A 65 7.91 6.36 1.60
CA ARG A 65 7.99 7.61 2.37
C ARG A 65 7.99 8.82 1.46
N GLU A 66 8.73 8.70 0.36
CA GLU A 66 8.58 9.59 -0.77
C GLU A 66 7.27 9.23 -1.45
N GLU A 67 6.35 10.19 -1.47
CA GLU A 67 5.07 10.03 -2.12
C GLU A 67 5.34 9.72 -3.60
N PRO A 68 4.93 8.56 -4.12
CA PRO A 68 5.07 8.29 -5.53
C PRO A 68 4.37 9.42 -6.27
N THR A 69 5.04 9.93 -7.28
CA THR A 69 4.56 11.09 -8.02
C THR A 69 4.03 10.62 -9.37
N ALA A 70 3.44 11.54 -10.14
CA ALA A 70 3.08 11.26 -11.53
C ALA A 70 4.28 10.88 -12.42
N ALA A 71 5.51 11.08 -11.94
CA ALA A 71 6.74 10.65 -12.62
C ALA A 71 7.14 9.20 -12.27
N THR A 72 6.59 8.61 -11.21
CA THR A 72 6.88 7.23 -10.80
C THR A 72 6.37 6.25 -11.88
N PRO A 73 7.21 5.32 -12.36
CA PRO A 73 6.81 4.32 -13.34
C PRO A 73 5.61 3.48 -12.88
N LEU A 74 4.69 3.20 -13.79
CA LEU A 74 3.50 2.38 -13.50
C LEU A 74 3.83 1.02 -12.86
N PRO A 75 4.88 0.27 -13.25
CA PRO A 75 5.24 -0.97 -12.58
C PRO A 75 5.55 -0.80 -11.08
N GLU A 76 6.31 0.25 -10.72
CA GLU A 76 6.64 0.55 -9.32
C GLU A 76 5.40 0.95 -8.52
N LEU A 77 4.48 1.69 -9.13
CA LEU A 77 3.18 2.02 -8.54
C LEU A 77 2.34 0.75 -8.28
N VAL A 78 2.32 -0.18 -9.24
CA VAL A 78 1.60 -1.45 -9.12
C VAL A 78 2.21 -2.32 -8.02
N GLU A 79 3.54 -2.39 -7.92
CA GLU A 79 4.23 -3.11 -6.84
C GLU A 79 3.92 -2.48 -5.48
N ALA A 80 3.95 -1.16 -5.35
CA ALA A 80 3.56 -0.45 -4.13
C ALA A 80 2.12 -0.81 -3.70
N LEU A 81 1.19 -0.85 -4.66
CA LEU A 81 -0.20 -1.22 -4.41
C LEU A 81 -0.33 -2.69 -4.00
N GLN A 82 0.43 -3.60 -4.61
CA GLN A 82 0.46 -5.02 -4.19
C GLN A 82 0.95 -5.18 -2.76
N THR A 83 2.01 -4.46 -2.39
CA THR A 83 2.54 -4.46 -1.02
C THR A 83 1.52 -3.92 -0.03
N ALA A 84 0.81 -2.84 -0.37
CA ALA A 84 -0.25 -2.26 0.45
C ALA A 84 -1.43 -3.22 0.67
N VAL A 85 -1.91 -3.87 -0.40
CA VAL A 85 -2.98 -4.88 -0.32
C VAL A 85 -2.55 -6.06 0.54
N THR A 86 -1.29 -6.50 0.40
CA THR A 86 -0.75 -7.61 1.21
C THR A 86 -0.72 -7.23 2.68
N TYR A 87 -0.14 -6.05 3.00
CA TYR A 87 -0.07 -5.53 4.36
C TYR A 87 -1.46 -5.44 5.01
N LEU A 88 -2.45 -4.83 4.34
CA LEU A 88 -3.78 -4.69 4.93
C LEU A 88 -4.51 -6.02 5.10
N ARG A 89 -4.19 -7.05 4.31
CA ARG A 89 -4.79 -8.39 4.49
C ARG A 89 -4.16 -9.21 5.59
N THR A 90 -2.85 -9.07 5.82
CA THR A 90 -2.13 -9.91 6.78
C THR A 90 -2.00 -9.25 8.15
N GLU A 91 -1.82 -7.93 8.17
CA GLU A 91 -1.46 -7.19 9.39
C GLU A 91 -2.59 -6.31 9.94
N SER A 92 -3.61 -5.95 9.13
CA SER A 92 -4.67 -5.07 9.63
C SER A 92 -5.65 -5.84 10.53
N PRO A 93 -5.77 -5.47 11.83
CA PRO A 93 -6.78 -6.05 12.71
C PRO A 93 -8.20 -5.76 12.22
N ALA A 94 -8.38 -4.70 11.41
CA ALA A 94 -9.65 -4.36 10.81
C ALA A 94 -10.12 -5.42 9.80
N THR A 95 -9.25 -6.21 9.18
CA THR A 95 -9.69 -7.17 8.14
C THR A 95 -9.83 -8.60 8.63
N SER A 96 -9.24 -8.95 9.77
CA SER A 96 -9.15 -10.33 10.26
C SER A 96 -10.49 -10.92 10.72
N CYS A 97 -11.50 -10.09 10.99
CA CYS A 97 -12.82 -10.53 11.46
C CYS A 97 -14.00 -10.07 10.57
N HIS A 98 -13.74 -9.55 9.36
CA HIS A 98 -14.81 -9.00 8.54
C HIS A 98 -15.57 -10.09 7.75
N PRO A 99 -16.92 -10.06 7.74
CA PRO A 99 -17.71 -10.94 6.89
C PRO A 99 -17.40 -10.67 5.41
N ARG A 100 -17.62 -11.67 4.54
CA ARG A 100 -17.32 -11.60 3.09
C ARG A 100 -18.01 -10.46 2.32
N ARG A 101 -18.97 -9.76 2.94
CA ARG A 101 -19.73 -8.62 2.40
C ARG A 101 -19.65 -7.41 3.33
N CYS A 102 -18.49 -7.19 3.95
CA CYS A 102 -18.29 -6.00 4.75
C CYS A 102 -18.13 -4.79 3.83
N ASP A 103 -18.90 -3.74 4.11
CA ASP A 103 -18.91 -2.49 3.35
C ASP A 103 -18.11 -1.38 4.07
N CYS A 104 -17.18 -1.72 4.96
CA CYS A 104 -16.29 -0.73 5.55
C CYS A 104 -15.28 -0.21 4.52
N ASP A 105 -14.73 0.98 4.77
CA ASP A 105 -13.77 1.63 3.88
C ASP A 105 -12.58 0.72 3.51
N THR A 106 -12.06 -0.06 4.48
CA THR A 106 -10.93 -0.97 4.25
C THR A 106 -11.29 -2.10 3.31
N CYS A 107 -12.48 -2.70 3.47
CA CYS A 107 -12.96 -3.78 2.62
C CYS A 107 -13.30 -3.28 1.22
N LEU A 108 -13.97 -2.14 1.10
CA LEU A 108 -14.27 -1.49 -0.18
C LEU A 108 -12.98 -1.18 -0.95
N TRP A 109 -12.00 -0.57 -0.28
CA TRP A 109 -10.68 -0.32 -0.87
C TRP A 109 -9.97 -1.61 -1.29
N LEU A 110 -9.97 -2.64 -0.45
CA LEU A 110 -9.35 -3.93 -0.78
C LEU A 110 -9.98 -4.57 -2.01
N HIS A 111 -11.31 -4.47 -2.16
CA HIS A 111 -12.02 -4.96 -3.34
C HIS A 111 -11.59 -4.21 -4.61
N GLU A 112 -11.56 -2.88 -4.55
CA GLU A 112 -11.16 -2.02 -5.68
C GLU A 112 -9.70 -2.26 -6.08
N ALA A 113 -8.77 -2.18 -5.13
CA ALA A 113 -7.35 -2.41 -5.37
C ALA A 113 -7.08 -3.82 -5.91
N SER A 114 -7.75 -4.85 -5.37
CA SER A 114 -7.59 -6.23 -5.86
C SER A 114 -8.19 -6.45 -7.24
N ALA A 115 -9.27 -5.76 -7.60
CA ALA A 115 -9.82 -5.80 -8.94
C ALA A 115 -8.83 -5.20 -9.94
N PHE A 116 -8.27 -4.04 -9.63
CA PHE A 116 -7.23 -3.41 -10.44
C PHE A 116 -5.98 -4.29 -10.61
N LEU A 117 -5.47 -4.87 -9.52
CA LEU A 117 -4.29 -5.73 -9.60
C LEU A 117 -4.54 -6.98 -10.46
N ARG A 118 -5.74 -7.57 -10.40
CA ARG A 118 -6.11 -8.71 -11.26
C ARG A 118 -6.12 -8.35 -12.73
N THR A 119 -6.68 -7.20 -13.11
CA THR A 119 -6.72 -6.77 -14.52
C THR A 119 -5.34 -6.45 -15.08
N HIS A 120 -4.38 -6.07 -14.23
CA HIS A 120 -2.99 -5.84 -14.63
C HIS A 120 -2.10 -7.08 -14.63
N ARG A 121 -2.37 -8.07 -13.77
CA ARG A 121 -1.63 -9.35 -13.73
C ARG A 121 -1.84 -10.20 -14.99
N HIS A 122 -3.00 -10.09 -15.62
CA HIS A 122 -3.32 -10.81 -16.88
C HIS A 122 -2.77 -10.14 -18.14
N LYS A 123 -2.06 -9.01 -18.02
CA LYS A 123 -1.47 -8.28 -19.16
C LYS A 123 0.06 -8.35 -19.20
N THR A 124 0.66 -9.09 -18.26
CA THR A 124 2.10 -9.40 -18.25
C THR A 124 2.32 -10.76 -18.90
#